data_AF-K1Y4R1-F1
#
_entry.id   AF-K1Y4R1-F1
#
_cell.length_a   1.000
_cell.length_b   1.000
_cell.length_c   1.000
_cell.angle_alpha   90.00
_cell.angle_beta   90.00
_cell.angle_gamma   90.00
#
_symmetry.space_group_name_H-M   'P 1'
#
loop_
_entity.id
_entity.type
_entity.pdbx_description
1 polymer ?
#
loop_
_entity_poly.entity_id
_entity_poly.type
_entity_poly.pdbx_seq_one_letter_code
_entity_poly.pdbx_strand_id
1 'polypeptide(L)'
;MNSKLITNRSAVIIAKDVQVFLRDPVQYLQFLIFFGILMVYIINMKNMHYDITNPFWKNLITYLNLASICLILATLSTRFIFPQISLEGKGAWVISMTPYKFSKLILIKFVYSFVFSFIITAPMIAVSNMMLKINSFTFFVTSLIYFTTLITLCALSIGLGAIFPNFKAHNSAAIVSGFGGTFTLIISLFYVTLSVSIPAFMEHLHIKSYMDLLTLKSSIFVFLICHILLSGYITFYVLKKGIRNLDTLDM
;
A
#
# COMPACT_ATOMS: atom_id res chain seq x y z
N MET A 1 20.40 28.18 10.21
CA MET A 1 19.22 28.33 11.10
C MET A 1 17.97 27.56 10.62
N ASN A 2 18.09 26.51 9.79
CA ASN A 2 16.94 26.02 8.99
C ASN A 2 16.49 24.55 9.17
N SER A 3 17.23 23.62 9.80
CA SER A 3 16.74 22.23 9.89
C SER A 3 15.73 22.00 11.01
N LYS A 4 15.96 22.54 12.22
CA LYS A 4 15.05 22.39 13.38
C LYS A 4 13.64 22.97 13.14
N LEU A 5 13.53 24.11 12.45
CA LEU A 5 12.25 24.72 12.10
C LEU A 5 11.47 23.89 11.06
N ILE A 6 12.17 23.24 10.13
CA ILE A 6 11.55 22.37 9.13
C ILE A 6 11.04 21.08 9.78
N THR A 7 11.84 20.45 10.66
CA THR A 7 11.45 19.23 11.39
C THR A 7 10.23 19.47 12.28
N ASN A 8 10.17 20.61 12.97
CA ASN A 8 9.00 20.98 13.78
C ASN A 8 7.74 21.16 12.92
N ARG A 9 7.84 21.71 11.71
CA ARG A 9 6.67 21.91 10.83
C ARG A 9 6.16 20.61 10.21
N SER A 10 7.04 19.70 9.79
CA SER A 10 6.61 18.36 9.37
C SER A 10 5.95 17.59 10.51
N ALA A 11 6.47 17.73 11.74
CA ALA A 11 5.87 17.12 12.91
C ALA A 11 4.49 17.72 13.23
N VAL A 12 4.27 19.03 13.01
CA VAL A 12 2.96 19.68 13.18
C VAL A 12 1.93 19.17 12.17
N ILE A 13 2.32 18.99 10.90
CA ILE A 13 1.41 18.42 9.88
C ILE A 13 1.03 16.98 10.26
N ILE A 14 2.01 16.17 10.66
CA ILE A 14 1.76 14.79 11.10
C ILE A 14 0.89 14.76 12.37
N ALA A 15 1.19 15.59 13.37
CA ALA A 15 0.41 15.66 14.61
C ALA A 15 -1.04 16.08 14.35
N LYS A 16 -1.25 17.03 13.42
CA LYS A 16 -2.59 17.40 12.96
C LYS A 16 -3.31 16.22 12.32
N ASP A 17 -2.67 15.52 11.38
CA ASP A 17 -3.29 14.38 10.68
C ASP A 17 -3.63 13.24 11.67
N VAL A 18 -2.74 12.95 12.63
CA VAL A 18 -2.98 11.98 13.71
C VAL A 18 -4.15 12.41 14.59
N GLN A 19 -4.21 13.68 15.01
CA GLN A 19 -5.31 14.18 15.83
C GLN A 19 -6.65 14.16 15.10
N VAL A 20 -6.67 14.48 13.80
CA VAL A 20 -7.88 14.38 12.97
C VAL A 20 -8.33 12.93 12.85
N PHE A 21 -7.40 12.00 12.65
CA PHE A 21 -7.71 10.57 12.60
C PHE A 21 -8.27 10.05 13.94
N LEU A 22 -7.67 10.42 15.07
CA LEU A 22 -8.14 10.01 16.40
C LEU A 22 -9.50 10.62 16.78
N ARG A 23 -9.87 11.76 16.17
CA ARG A 23 -11.16 12.42 16.41
C ARG A 23 -12.33 11.80 15.66
N ASP A 24 -12.09 10.93 14.68
CA ASP A 24 -13.15 10.23 13.95
C ASP A 24 -13.20 8.74 14.37
N PRO A 25 -13.97 8.39 15.41
CA PRO A 25 -14.00 7.03 15.96
C PRO A 25 -14.51 5.99 15.00
N VAL A 26 -15.39 6.36 14.07
CA VAL A 26 -15.92 5.43 13.06
C VAL A 26 -14.80 4.97 12.12
N GLN A 27 -13.86 5.86 11.79
CA GLN A 27 -12.77 5.59 10.86
C GLN A 27 -11.73 4.62 11.45
N TYR A 28 -11.22 4.89 12.65
CA TYR A 28 -10.20 4.01 13.25
C TYR A 28 -10.79 2.70 13.77
N LEU A 29 -12.08 2.68 14.16
CA LEU A 29 -12.73 1.44 14.59
C LEU A 29 -12.91 0.48 13.40
N GLN A 30 -13.29 0.97 12.22
CA GLN A 30 -13.38 0.13 11.04
C GLN A 30 -12.01 -0.43 10.62
N PHE A 31 -10.97 0.38 10.74
CA PHE A 31 -9.59 -0.08 10.54
C PHE A 31 -9.23 -1.20 11.54
N LEU A 32 -9.52 -1.00 12.83
CA LEU A 32 -9.23 -1.96 13.90
C LEU A 32 -10.01 -3.26 13.71
N ILE A 33 -11.26 -3.19 13.25
CA ILE A 33 -12.08 -4.36 12.94
C ILE A 33 -11.49 -5.15 11.76
N PHE A 34 -11.14 -4.49 10.65
CA PHE A 34 -10.56 -5.17 9.48
C PHE A 34 -9.25 -5.88 9.83
N PHE A 35 -8.34 -5.18 10.52
CA PHE A 35 -7.07 -5.77 10.95
C PHE A 35 -7.24 -6.82 12.05
N GLY A 36 -8.16 -6.60 12.99
CA GLY A 36 -8.48 -7.57 14.04
C GLY A 36 -8.98 -8.88 13.45
N ILE A 37 -9.93 -8.82 12.51
CA ILE A 37 -10.43 -10.02 11.82
C ILE A 37 -9.32 -10.71 11.03
N LEU A 38 -8.50 -9.95 10.29
CA LEU A 38 -7.39 -10.52 9.53
C LEU A 38 -6.34 -11.16 10.46
N MET A 39 -6.05 -10.55 11.61
CA MET A 39 -5.14 -11.09 12.60
C MET A 39 -5.69 -12.38 13.22
N VAL A 40 -6.98 -12.40 13.58
CA VAL A 40 -7.66 -13.60 14.08
C VAL A 40 -7.63 -14.71 13.04
N TYR A 41 -7.84 -14.39 11.76
CA TYR A 41 -7.70 -15.34 10.65
C TYR A 41 -6.28 -15.93 10.58
N ILE A 42 -5.23 -15.09 10.58
CA ILE A 42 -3.84 -15.56 10.53
C ILE A 42 -3.52 -16.44 11.74
N ILE A 43 -3.95 -16.05 12.94
CA ILE A 43 -3.75 -16.85 14.16
C ILE A 43 -4.49 -18.19 14.05
N ASN A 44 -5.72 -18.18 13.53
CA ASN A 44 -6.53 -19.38 13.36
C ASN A 44 -5.94 -20.36 12.33
N MET A 45 -5.13 -19.90 11.38
CA MET A 45 -4.41 -20.79 10.48
C MET A 45 -3.52 -21.82 11.20
N LYS A 46 -3.04 -21.52 12.42
CA LYS A 46 -2.30 -22.51 13.21
C LYS A 46 -3.14 -23.77 13.51
N ASN A 47 -4.45 -23.60 13.63
CA ASN A 47 -5.39 -24.66 13.97
C ASN A 47 -5.95 -25.36 12.72
N MET A 48 -5.76 -24.78 11.54
CA MET A 48 -6.10 -25.41 10.26
C MET A 48 -5.14 -26.57 9.97
N HIS A 49 -5.51 -27.76 10.45
CA HIS A 49 -4.88 -29.05 10.15
C HIS A 49 -5.14 -29.51 8.69
N TYR A 50 -5.27 -28.59 7.74
CA TYR A 50 -5.24 -28.98 6.32
C TYR A 50 -3.83 -29.41 6.01
N ASP A 51 -3.58 -30.69 5.80
CA ASP A 51 -2.36 -31.31 5.25
C ASP A 51 -1.27 -30.29 4.82
N ILE A 52 -0.63 -29.62 5.80
CA ILE A 52 0.42 -28.61 5.55
C ILE A 52 1.66 -29.30 4.95
N THR A 53 1.63 -30.63 4.92
CA THR A 53 2.51 -31.53 4.18
C THR A 53 2.37 -31.40 2.67
N ASN A 54 1.18 -31.09 2.13
CA ASN A 54 1.00 -30.98 0.68
C ASN A 54 1.53 -29.62 0.17
N PRO A 55 2.59 -29.64 -0.68
CA PRO A 55 3.22 -28.41 -1.17
C PRO A 55 2.25 -27.53 -1.98
N PHE A 56 1.22 -28.11 -2.61
CA PHE A 56 0.22 -27.35 -3.37
C PHE A 56 -0.61 -26.41 -2.47
N TRP A 57 -1.20 -26.94 -1.40
CA TRP A 57 -2.03 -26.13 -0.48
C TRP A 57 -1.20 -25.07 0.23
N LYS A 58 0.02 -25.43 0.63
CA LYS A 58 0.95 -24.50 1.25
C LYS A 58 1.30 -23.33 0.33
N ASN A 59 1.57 -23.59 -0.95
CA ASN A 59 1.82 -22.55 -1.95
C ASN A 59 0.59 -21.65 -2.15
N LEU A 60 -0.57 -22.26 -2.37
CA LEU A 60 -1.82 -21.55 -2.58
C LEU A 60 -2.13 -20.59 -1.43
N ILE A 61 -2.07 -21.08 -0.19
CA ILE A 61 -2.36 -20.27 1.00
C ILE A 61 -1.34 -19.14 1.18
N THR A 62 -0.06 -19.39 0.87
CA THR A 62 0.99 -18.35 0.95
C THR A 62 0.66 -17.15 0.06
N TYR A 63 0.33 -17.41 -1.20
CA TYR A 63 0.00 -16.34 -2.15
C TYR A 63 -1.39 -15.75 -1.92
N LEU A 64 -2.37 -16.52 -1.43
CA LEU A 64 -3.65 -15.97 -0.99
C LEU A 64 -3.48 -14.99 0.17
N ASN A 65 -2.66 -15.33 1.18
CA ASN A 65 -2.40 -14.43 2.29
C ASN A 65 -1.71 -13.15 1.84
N LEU A 66 -0.72 -13.26 0.94
CA LEU A 66 -0.10 -12.10 0.32
C LEU A 66 -1.13 -11.23 -0.42
N ALA A 67 -2.00 -11.84 -1.24
CA ALA A 67 -3.07 -11.14 -1.94
C ALA A 67 -4.02 -10.45 -0.96
N SER A 68 -4.52 -11.15 0.06
CA SER A 68 -5.46 -10.61 1.05
C SER A 68 -4.88 -9.39 1.77
N ILE A 69 -3.62 -9.45 2.20
CA ILE A 69 -2.98 -8.31 2.87
C ILE A 69 -2.82 -7.13 1.91
N CYS A 70 -2.37 -7.37 0.68
CA CYS A 70 -2.24 -6.31 -0.33
C CYS A 70 -3.58 -5.71 -0.78
N LEU A 71 -4.65 -6.50 -0.84
CA LEU A 71 -6.01 -6.04 -1.17
C LEU A 71 -6.61 -5.18 -0.05
N ILE A 72 -6.42 -5.59 1.21
CA ILE A 72 -6.80 -4.80 2.38
C ILE A 72 -6.02 -3.48 2.36
N LEU A 73 -4.72 -3.55 2.11
CA LEU A 73 -3.87 -2.36 1.98
C LEU A 73 -4.35 -1.43 0.86
N ALA A 74 -4.72 -1.95 -0.33
CA ALA A 74 -5.26 -1.16 -1.43
C ALA A 74 -6.59 -0.44 -1.08
N THR A 75 -7.45 -1.13 -0.33
CA THR A 75 -8.74 -0.59 0.12
C THR A 75 -8.51 0.53 1.14
N LEU A 76 -7.62 0.31 2.10
CA LEU A 76 -7.29 1.26 3.14
C LEU A 76 -6.53 2.46 2.60
N SER A 77 -5.62 2.26 1.65
CA SER A 77 -4.88 3.34 1.01
C SER A 77 -5.83 4.26 0.25
N THR A 78 -6.79 3.69 -0.49
CA THR A 78 -7.83 4.48 -1.16
C THR A 78 -8.71 5.22 -0.15
N ARG A 79 -8.98 4.65 1.03
CA ARG A 79 -9.85 5.30 2.00
C ARG A 79 -9.17 6.39 2.82
N PHE A 80 -7.93 6.16 3.24
CA PHE A 80 -7.25 6.99 4.24
C PHE A 80 -6.13 7.82 3.65
N ILE A 81 -5.50 7.36 2.58
CA ILE A 81 -4.34 8.02 1.98
C ILE A 81 -4.78 8.94 0.83
N PHE A 82 -5.67 8.46 -0.06
CA PHE A 82 -6.19 9.25 -1.18
C PHE A 82 -6.83 10.60 -0.80
N PRO A 83 -7.74 10.69 0.20
CA PRO A 83 -8.40 11.96 0.49
C PRO A 83 -7.50 12.97 1.22
N GLN A 84 -6.30 12.59 1.68
CA GLN A 84 -5.45 13.47 2.50
C GLN A 84 -5.12 14.78 1.81
N ILE A 85 -4.83 14.74 0.50
CA ILE A 85 -4.53 15.94 -0.29
C ILE A 85 -5.78 16.83 -0.44
N SER A 86 -6.93 16.21 -0.70
CA SER A 86 -8.21 16.93 -0.84
C SER A 86 -8.66 17.58 0.47
N LEU A 87 -8.38 16.97 1.62
CA LEU A 87 -8.71 17.52 2.94
C LEU A 87 -7.81 18.70 3.35
N GLU A 88 -6.60 18.79 2.81
CA GLU A 88 -5.71 19.93 3.05
C GLU A 88 -6.14 21.20 2.32
N GLY A 89 -6.87 21.07 1.20
CA GLY A 89 -7.40 22.20 0.45
C GLY A 89 -8.32 23.12 1.26
N LYS A 90 -8.95 22.61 2.33
CA LYS A 90 -9.76 23.41 3.26
C LYS A 90 -8.96 24.48 4.01
N GLY A 91 -7.63 24.33 4.08
CA GLY A 91 -6.69 25.32 4.58
C GLY A 91 -5.69 25.76 3.51
N ALA A 92 -5.97 25.53 2.22
CA ALA A 92 -5.07 25.87 1.12
C ALA A 92 -4.65 27.33 1.19
N TRP A 93 -5.57 28.27 1.44
CA TRP A 93 -5.24 29.69 1.63
C TRP A 93 -4.16 29.96 2.70
N VAL A 94 -4.08 29.15 3.76
CA VAL A 94 -3.04 29.25 4.79
C VAL A 94 -1.72 28.62 4.31
N ILE A 95 -1.80 27.60 3.45
CA ILE A 95 -0.64 26.93 2.83
C ILE A 95 -0.06 27.77 1.68
N SER A 96 -0.90 28.44 0.89
CA SER A 96 -0.53 29.38 -0.19
C SER A 96 0.26 30.57 0.34
N MET A 97 0.01 30.99 1.59
CA MET A 97 0.79 32.03 2.28
C MET A 97 2.09 31.50 2.89
N THR A 98 2.33 30.19 2.88
CA THR A 98 3.59 29.59 3.29
C THR A 98 4.45 29.24 2.09
N PRO A 99 5.78 29.50 2.12
CA PRO A 99 6.70 29.15 1.03
C PRO A 99 6.97 27.64 1.00
N TYR A 100 5.93 26.81 0.88
CA TYR A 100 6.01 25.36 0.91
C TYR A 100 5.73 24.78 -0.47
N LYS A 101 6.73 24.11 -1.05
CA LYS A 101 6.57 23.45 -2.34
C LYS A 101 5.64 22.23 -2.21
N PHE A 102 4.63 22.11 -3.08
CA PHE A 102 3.71 20.95 -3.12
C PHE A 102 4.43 19.61 -3.23
N SER A 103 5.58 19.59 -3.91
CA SER A 103 6.47 18.42 -3.97
C SER A 103 6.90 17.89 -2.60
N LYS A 104 7.19 18.77 -1.64
CA LYS A 104 7.61 18.38 -0.29
C LYS A 104 6.44 17.90 0.56
N LEU A 105 5.25 18.45 0.34
CA LEU A 105 4.02 18.04 1.02
C LEU A 105 3.62 16.62 0.60
N ILE A 106 3.58 16.36 -0.71
CA ILE A 106 3.32 15.02 -1.26
C ILE A 106 4.34 14.01 -0.73
N LEU A 107 5.64 14.36 -0.73
CA LEU A 107 6.69 13.47 -0.25
C LEU A 107 6.52 13.12 1.24
N ILE A 108 6.21 14.10 2.09
CA ILE A 108 6.00 13.86 3.53
C ILE A 108 4.81 12.93 3.76
N LYS A 109 3.66 13.20 3.11
CA LYS A 109 2.49 12.33 3.23
C LYS A 109 2.74 10.93 2.69
N PHE A 110 3.53 10.82 1.63
CA PHE A 110 3.94 9.54 1.08
C PHE A 110 4.79 8.74 2.06
N VAL A 111 5.85 9.33 2.59
CA VAL A 111 6.71 8.65 3.56
C VAL A 111 5.92 8.30 4.82
N TYR A 112 5.09 9.21 5.33
CA TYR A 112 4.27 8.96 6.51
C TYR A 112 3.29 7.81 6.30
N SER A 113 2.53 7.84 5.20
CA SER A 113 1.55 6.81 4.87
C SER A 113 2.19 5.45 4.62
N PHE A 114 3.36 5.45 3.97
CA PHE A 114 4.16 4.25 3.76
C PHE A 114 4.64 3.65 5.08
N VAL A 115 5.26 4.46 5.96
CA VAL A 115 5.78 3.98 7.26
C VAL A 115 4.65 3.44 8.14
N PHE A 116 3.53 4.18 8.23
CA PHE A 116 2.39 3.75 9.01
C PHE A 116 1.84 2.41 8.50
N SER A 117 1.59 2.31 7.19
CA SER A 117 1.11 1.08 6.57
C SER A 117 2.11 -0.08 6.76
N PHE A 118 3.41 0.17 6.57
CA PHE A 118 4.46 -0.82 6.75
C PHE A 118 4.47 -1.43 8.15
N ILE A 119 4.40 -0.58 9.20
CA ILE A 119 4.40 -1.04 10.60
C ILE A 119 3.23 -1.98 10.88
N ILE A 120 2.08 -1.73 10.26
CA ILE A 120 0.87 -2.52 10.50
C ILE A 120 0.88 -3.81 9.69
N THR A 121 1.17 -3.75 8.39
CA THR A 121 1.02 -4.93 7.51
C THR A 121 2.27 -5.81 7.43
N ALA A 122 3.48 -5.30 7.70
CA ALA A 122 4.70 -6.10 7.60
C ALA A 122 4.75 -7.25 8.63
N PRO A 123 4.36 -7.04 9.91
CA PRO A 123 4.26 -8.14 10.86
C PRO A 123 3.27 -9.23 10.40
N MET A 124 2.19 -8.85 9.71
CA MET A 124 1.19 -9.81 9.24
C MET A 124 1.74 -10.75 8.17
N ILE A 125 2.49 -10.22 7.19
CA ILE A 125 3.20 -11.05 6.21
C ILE A 125 4.22 -11.94 6.91
N ALA A 126 5.03 -11.38 7.80
CA ALA A 126 6.09 -12.12 8.47
C ALA A 126 5.54 -13.28 9.29
N VAL A 127 4.52 -13.02 10.12
CA VAL A 127 3.85 -14.03 10.94
C VAL A 127 3.17 -15.07 10.06
N SER A 128 2.41 -14.67 9.03
CA SER A 128 1.78 -15.59 8.08
C SER A 128 2.80 -16.57 7.47
N ASN A 129 3.91 -16.03 6.95
CA ASN A 129 4.95 -16.83 6.32
C ASN A 129 5.67 -17.76 7.30
N MET A 130 5.96 -17.29 8.53
CA MET A 130 6.57 -18.10 9.58
C MET A 130 5.64 -19.24 10.02
N MET A 131 4.35 -18.97 10.17
CA MET A 131 3.34 -19.97 10.56
C MET A 131 3.20 -21.09 9.53
N LEU A 132 3.28 -20.75 8.24
CA LEU A 132 3.26 -21.72 7.14
C LEU A 132 4.58 -22.51 7.00
N LYS A 133 5.66 -22.10 7.69
CA LYS A 133 7.01 -22.70 7.59
C LYS A 133 7.51 -22.80 6.15
N ILE A 134 7.28 -21.78 5.33
CA ILE A 134 7.70 -21.77 3.92
C ILE A 134 9.23 -21.75 3.79
N ASN A 135 9.74 -22.17 2.63
CA ASN A 135 11.18 -22.10 2.32
C ASN A 135 11.67 -20.64 2.35
N SER A 136 12.91 -20.42 2.79
CA SER A 136 13.56 -19.11 2.85
C SER A 136 13.53 -18.35 1.52
N PHE A 137 13.60 -19.07 0.39
CA PHE A 137 13.49 -18.46 -0.94
C PHE A 137 12.11 -17.82 -1.16
N THR A 138 11.02 -18.57 -1.00
CA THR A 138 9.65 -18.07 -1.14
C THR A 138 9.32 -16.99 -0.10
N PHE A 139 9.88 -17.11 1.12
CA PHE A 139 9.80 -16.05 2.13
C PHE A 139 10.38 -14.72 1.63
N PHE A 140 11.57 -14.75 1.04
CA PHE A 140 12.21 -13.56 0.50
C PHE A 140 11.43 -12.98 -0.69
N VAL A 141 11.00 -13.84 -1.63
CA VAL A 141 10.23 -13.43 -2.81
C VAL A 141 8.92 -12.75 -2.42
N THR A 142 8.12 -13.37 -1.55
CA THR A 142 6.83 -12.81 -1.09
C THR A 142 7.02 -11.53 -0.29
N SER A 143 8.04 -11.45 0.56
CA SER A 143 8.37 -10.23 1.32
C SER A 143 8.77 -9.08 0.41
N LEU A 144 9.54 -9.36 -0.65
CA LEU A 144 9.98 -8.35 -1.61
C LEU A 144 8.80 -7.83 -2.46
N ILE A 145 7.95 -8.74 -2.95
CA ILE A 145 6.70 -8.37 -3.67
C ILE A 145 5.81 -7.52 -2.76
N TYR A 146 5.61 -7.93 -1.51
CA TYR A 146 4.85 -7.13 -0.54
C TYR A 146 5.44 -5.72 -0.38
N PHE A 147 6.75 -5.61 -0.19
CA PHE A 147 7.40 -4.33 0.04
C PHE A 147 7.25 -3.38 -1.17
N THR A 148 7.48 -3.86 -2.38
CA THR A 148 7.34 -3.06 -3.61
C THR A 148 5.87 -2.72 -3.91
N THR A 149 4.95 -3.65 -3.67
CA THR A 149 3.51 -3.38 -3.83
C THR A 149 3.02 -2.35 -2.83
N LEU A 150 3.45 -2.39 -1.56
CA LEU A 150 3.13 -1.40 -0.54
C LEU A 150 3.55 0.02 -0.95
N ILE A 151 4.78 0.18 -1.43
CA ILE A 151 5.29 1.46 -1.95
C ILE A 151 4.38 1.96 -3.07
N THR A 152 4.07 1.09 -4.03
CA THR A 152 3.29 1.44 -5.22
C THR A 152 1.85 1.81 -4.88
N LEU A 153 1.20 1.08 -3.95
CA LEU A 153 -0.17 1.37 -3.51
C LEU A 153 -0.27 2.71 -2.76
N CYS A 154 0.72 3.01 -1.91
CA CYS A 154 0.81 4.32 -1.25
C CYS A 154 1.00 5.44 -2.29
N ALA A 155 1.87 5.23 -3.27
CA ALA A 155 2.14 6.20 -4.33
C ALA A 155 0.91 6.42 -5.23
N LEU A 156 0.22 5.35 -5.63
CA LEU A 156 -1.02 5.40 -6.39
C LEU A 156 -2.08 6.21 -5.66
N SER A 157 -2.30 5.92 -4.38
CA SER A 157 -3.33 6.60 -3.58
C SER A 157 -3.04 8.09 -3.44
N ILE A 158 -1.80 8.49 -3.14
CA ILE A 158 -1.44 9.90 -2.97
C ILE A 158 -1.40 10.63 -4.30
N GLY A 159 -0.73 10.07 -5.30
CA GLY A 159 -0.55 10.75 -6.57
C GLY A 159 -1.88 10.86 -7.33
N LEU A 160 -2.74 9.84 -7.32
CA LEU A 160 -4.09 9.97 -7.88
C LEU A 160 -4.97 10.92 -7.05
N GLY A 161 -4.80 10.95 -5.72
CA GLY A 161 -5.45 11.95 -4.86
C GLY A 161 -5.03 13.39 -5.16
N ALA A 162 -3.81 13.60 -5.65
CA ALA A 162 -3.31 14.88 -6.13
C ALA A 162 -3.69 15.20 -7.59
N ILE A 163 -3.92 14.18 -8.43
CA ILE A 163 -4.40 14.33 -9.81
C ILE A 163 -5.90 14.64 -9.85
N PHE A 164 -6.68 14.01 -8.95
CA PHE A 164 -8.13 14.19 -8.85
C PHE A 164 -8.54 14.80 -7.50
N PRO A 165 -8.05 16.01 -7.14
CA PRO A 165 -8.38 16.61 -5.87
C PRO A 165 -9.85 17.07 -5.86
N ASN A 166 -10.54 16.80 -4.74
CA ASN A 166 -11.89 17.32 -4.50
C ASN A 166 -11.91 18.18 -3.23
N PHE A 167 -11.56 19.46 -3.38
CA PHE A 167 -11.49 20.42 -2.27
C PHE A 167 -12.87 20.89 -1.77
N LYS A 168 -13.94 20.65 -2.53
CA LYS A 168 -15.31 21.06 -2.18
C LYS A 168 -15.97 20.09 -1.19
N ALA A 169 -15.49 18.85 -1.09
CA ALA A 169 -16.09 17.84 -0.26
C ALA A 169 -15.76 18.01 1.24
N HIS A 170 -16.78 17.93 2.09
CA HIS A 170 -16.64 18.16 3.54
C HIS A 170 -16.17 16.93 4.32
N ASN A 171 -16.31 15.71 3.79
CA ASN A 171 -15.97 14.46 4.47
C ASN A 171 -15.10 13.55 3.58
N SER A 172 -14.23 12.76 4.22
CA SER A 172 -13.36 11.78 3.56
C SER A 172 -14.15 10.77 2.74
N ALA A 173 -15.29 10.30 3.27
CA ALA A 173 -16.15 9.33 2.61
C ALA A 173 -16.66 9.81 1.24
N ALA A 174 -17.09 11.07 1.11
CA ALA A 174 -17.57 11.60 -0.17
C ALA A 174 -16.44 11.78 -1.20
N ILE A 175 -15.22 12.08 -0.74
CA ILE A 175 -14.04 12.17 -1.61
C ILE A 175 -13.73 10.79 -2.20
N VAL A 176 -13.76 9.75 -1.36
CA VAL A 176 -13.45 8.37 -1.74
C VAL A 176 -14.53 7.76 -2.63
N SER A 177 -15.80 8.13 -2.45
CA SER A 177 -16.90 7.68 -3.33
C SER A 177 -16.93 8.39 -4.69
N GLY A 178 -16.11 9.41 -4.89
CA GLY A 178 -15.98 10.10 -6.18
C GLY A 178 -15.22 9.26 -7.22
N PHE A 179 -15.20 9.76 -8.47
CA PHE A 179 -14.52 9.11 -9.58
C PHE A 179 -13.04 8.80 -9.30
N GLY A 180 -12.31 9.73 -8.69
CA GLY A 180 -10.89 9.52 -8.39
C GLY A 180 -10.63 8.39 -7.39
N GLY A 181 -11.49 8.24 -6.38
CA GLY A 181 -11.36 7.18 -5.39
C GLY A 181 -11.67 5.80 -5.97
N THR A 182 -12.75 5.66 -6.74
CA THR A 182 -13.08 4.40 -7.41
C THR A 182 -12.01 4.01 -8.44
N PHE A 183 -11.51 4.96 -9.22
CA PHE A 183 -10.42 4.71 -10.17
C PHE A 183 -9.13 4.26 -9.49
N THR A 184 -8.76 4.90 -8.38
CA THR A 184 -7.61 4.51 -7.55
C THR A 184 -7.75 3.08 -7.05
N LEU A 185 -8.94 2.71 -6.57
CA LEU A 185 -9.23 1.36 -6.10
C LEU A 185 -9.10 0.33 -7.22
N ILE A 186 -9.70 0.57 -8.39
CA ILE A 186 -9.67 -0.37 -9.52
C ILE A 186 -8.23 -0.62 -10.00
N ILE A 187 -7.42 0.44 -10.16
CA ILE A 187 -6.02 0.31 -10.57
C ILE A 187 -5.22 -0.46 -9.52
N SER A 188 -5.45 -0.15 -8.24
CA SER A 188 -4.77 -0.82 -7.12
C SER A 188 -5.10 -2.31 -7.08
N LEU A 189 -6.37 -2.69 -7.25
CA LEU A 189 -6.81 -4.08 -7.33
C LEU A 189 -6.16 -4.82 -8.51
N PHE A 190 -6.15 -4.18 -9.68
CA PHE A 190 -5.54 -4.75 -10.88
C PHE A 190 -4.04 -4.99 -10.69
N TYR A 191 -3.33 -3.99 -10.15
CA TYR A 191 -1.90 -4.09 -9.87
C TYR A 191 -1.58 -5.17 -8.83
N VAL A 192 -2.35 -5.28 -7.74
CA VAL A 192 -2.18 -6.35 -6.74
C VAL A 192 -2.38 -7.73 -7.37
N THR A 193 -3.44 -7.89 -8.16
CA THR A 193 -3.78 -9.16 -8.80
C THR A 193 -2.64 -9.63 -9.71
N LEU A 194 -2.11 -8.76 -10.56
CA LEU A 194 -0.96 -9.09 -11.40
C LEU A 194 0.31 -9.39 -10.59
N SER A 195 0.57 -8.58 -9.56
CA SER A 195 1.78 -8.71 -8.73
C SER A 195 1.85 -10.05 -8.00
N VAL A 196 0.70 -10.62 -7.63
CA VAL A 196 0.62 -11.85 -6.85
C VAL A 196 0.37 -13.09 -7.72
N SER A 197 -0.46 -12.99 -8.76
CA SER A 197 -0.84 -14.15 -9.59
C SER A 197 0.33 -14.74 -10.39
N ILE A 198 1.19 -13.91 -10.95
CA ILE A 198 2.33 -14.35 -11.77
C ILE A 198 3.29 -15.25 -10.97
N PRO A 199 3.85 -14.82 -9.82
CA PRO A 199 4.77 -15.66 -9.05
C PRO A 199 4.06 -16.89 -8.46
N ALA A 200 2.79 -16.77 -8.07
CA ALA A 200 1.99 -17.91 -7.60
C ALA A 200 1.87 -19.01 -8.67
N PHE A 201 1.64 -18.61 -9.92
CA PHE A 201 1.56 -19.52 -11.06
C PHE A 201 2.91 -20.19 -11.36
N MET A 202 4.02 -19.46 -11.26
CA MET A 202 5.35 -20.03 -11.47
C MET A 202 5.70 -21.09 -10.43
N GLU A 203 5.47 -20.81 -9.13
CA GLU A 203 5.70 -21.82 -8.09
C GLU A 203 4.76 -23.04 -8.25
N HIS A 204 3.53 -22.84 -8.71
CA HIS A 204 2.60 -23.94 -8.99
C HIS A 204 3.08 -24.86 -10.13
N LEU A 205 3.65 -24.30 -11.20
CA LEU A 205 4.23 -25.09 -12.29
C LEU A 205 5.41 -25.94 -11.82
N HIS A 206 6.23 -25.43 -10.89
CA HIS A 206 7.31 -26.21 -10.28
C HIS A 206 6.79 -27.36 -9.41
N ILE A 207 5.73 -27.11 -8.61
CA ILE A 207 5.12 -28.15 -7.76
C ILE A 207 4.55 -29.31 -8.60
N LYS A 208 4.01 -29.00 -9.79
CA LYS A 208 3.55 -30.01 -10.76
C LYS A 208 4.67 -30.64 -11.60
N SER A 209 5.94 -30.36 -11.29
CA SER A 209 7.12 -30.88 -11.98
C SER A 209 7.20 -30.51 -13.48
N TYR A 210 6.53 -29.44 -13.91
CA TYR A 210 6.69 -28.90 -15.27
C TYR A 210 7.93 -28.01 -15.42
N MET A 211 8.52 -27.56 -14.31
CA MET A 211 9.69 -26.69 -14.31
C MET A 211 10.73 -27.16 -13.30
N ASP A 212 11.98 -27.19 -13.74
CA ASP A 212 13.14 -27.41 -12.87
C ASP A 212 13.40 -26.22 -11.94
N LEU A 213 14.09 -26.49 -10.83
CA LEU A 213 14.41 -25.49 -9.81
C LEU A 213 15.23 -24.30 -10.36
N LEU A 214 16.15 -24.57 -11.30
CA LEU A 214 16.97 -23.51 -11.92
C LEU A 214 16.11 -22.59 -12.78
N THR A 215 15.23 -23.15 -13.60
CA THR A 215 14.30 -22.40 -14.45
C THR A 215 13.34 -21.58 -13.60
N LEU A 216 12.78 -22.15 -12.52
CA LEU A 216 11.94 -21.42 -11.57
C LEU A 216 12.66 -20.19 -11.00
N LYS A 217 13.87 -20.38 -10.46
CA LYS A 217 14.65 -19.30 -9.84
C LYS A 217 14.97 -18.19 -10.84
N SER A 218 15.38 -18.55 -12.05
CA SER A 218 15.65 -17.58 -13.13
C SER A 218 14.38 -16.81 -13.54
N SER A 219 13.26 -17.49 -13.74
CA SER A 219 11.98 -16.85 -14.09
C SER A 219 11.48 -15.93 -12.99
N ILE A 220 11.57 -16.33 -11.72
CA ILE A 220 11.22 -15.48 -10.58
C ILE A 220 12.15 -14.27 -10.50
N PHE A 221 13.46 -14.46 -10.72
CA PHE A 221 14.41 -13.35 -10.69
C PHE A 221 14.10 -12.30 -11.76
N VAL A 222 13.83 -12.73 -13.00
CA VAL A 222 13.39 -11.85 -14.09
C VAL A 222 12.09 -11.15 -13.72
N PHE A 223 11.11 -11.89 -13.20
CA PHE A 223 9.85 -11.32 -12.73
C PHE A 223 10.06 -10.24 -11.66
N LEU A 224 10.90 -10.49 -10.65
CA LEU A 224 11.17 -9.53 -9.59
C LEU A 224 11.83 -8.26 -10.14
N ILE A 225 12.76 -8.37 -11.07
CA ILE A 225 13.36 -7.20 -11.73
C ILE A 225 12.28 -6.40 -12.46
N CYS A 226 11.49 -7.06 -13.31
CA CYS A 226 10.40 -6.41 -14.04
C CYS A 226 9.38 -5.77 -13.10
N HIS A 227 9.03 -6.45 -11.99
CA HIS A 227 8.11 -5.97 -10.98
C HIS A 227 8.64 -4.74 -10.26
N ILE A 228 9.91 -4.74 -9.84
CA ILE A 228 10.56 -3.60 -9.20
C ILE A 228 10.61 -2.41 -10.18
N LEU A 229 11.01 -2.63 -11.43
CA LEU A 229 11.10 -1.58 -12.44
C LEU A 229 9.73 -0.98 -12.74
N LEU A 230 8.71 -1.82 -12.93
CA LEU A 230 7.33 -1.39 -13.15
C LEU A 230 6.80 -0.60 -11.95
N SER A 231 7.02 -1.11 -10.73
CA SER A 231 6.61 -0.48 -9.47
C SER A 231 7.28 0.88 -9.27
N GLY A 232 8.59 0.96 -9.54
CA GLY A 232 9.35 2.20 -9.50
C GLY A 232 8.86 3.21 -10.55
N TYR A 233 8.58 2.75 -11.77
CA TYR A 233 8.03 3.59 -12.83
C TYR A 233 6.64 4.14 -12.47
N ILE A 234 5.71 3.29 -12.02
CA ILE A 234 4.36 3.70 -11.61
C ILE A 234 4.45 4.71 -10.47
N THR A 235 5.24 4.40 -9.44
CA THR A 235 5.45 5.27 -8.27
C THR A 235 5.95 6.65 -8.70
N PHE A 236 7.01 6.69 -9.52
CA PHE A 236 7.58 7.94 -10.01
C PHE A 236 6.60 8.71 -10.90
N TYR A 237 5.95 8.04 -11.85
CA TYR A 237 5.02 8.65 -12.79
C TYR A 237 3.83 9.30 -12.08
N VAL A 238 3.18 8.56 -11.17
CA VAL A 238 1.95 9.01 -10.49
C VAL A 238 2.25 10.14 -9.51
N LEU A 239 3.35 10.06 -8.75
CA LEU A 239 3.78 11.14 -7.85
C LEU A 239 4.18 12.40 -8.64
N LYS A 240 4.97 12.26 -9.72
CA LYS A 240 5.39 13.41 -10.54
C LYS A 240 4.20 14.09 -11.21
N LYS A 241 3.23 13.32 -11.71
CA LYS A 241 2.01 13.85 -12.33
C LYS A 241 1.11 14.52 -11.29
N GLY A 242 1.00 13.96 -10.08
CA GLY A 242 0.30 14.58 -8.96
C GLY A 242 0.90 15.92 -8.54
N ILE A 243 2.24 16.01 -8.42
CA ILE A 243 2.94 17.26 -8.11
C ILE A 243 2.66 18.32 -9.18
N ARG A 244 2.84 17.98 -10.46
CA ARG A 244 2.59 18.90 -11.58
C ARG A 244 1.15 19.42 -11.60
N ASN A 245 0.18 18.56 -11.31
CA ASN A 245 -1.23 18.94 -11.29
C ASN A 245 -1.53 19.95 -10.18
N LEU A 246 -0.95 19.78 -8.99
CA LEU A 246 -1.07 20.75 -7.92
C LEU A 246 -0.36 22.07 -8.24
N ASP A 247 0.81 22.02 -8.87
CA ASP A 247 1.54 23.22 -9.30
C ASP A 247 0.75 24.02 -10.36
N THR A 248 -0.05 23.37 -11.22
CA THR A 248 -0.90 24.05 -12.22
C THR A 248 -2.21 24.59 -11.65
N LEU A 249 -2.63 24.14 -10.46
CA LEU A 249 -3.90 24.55 -9.87
C LEU A 249 -3.81 25.90 -9.15
N ASP A 250 -2.69 26.63 -9.27
CA ASP A 250 -2.43 27.97 -8.69
C ASP A 250 -3.13 28.18 -7.35
N MET A 251 -2.90 27.25 -6.41
CA MET A 251 -3.22 27.47 -5.01
C MET A 251 -2.13 28.32 -4.38
#